data_AF-A0A6A3C2A6-F1
#
_entry.id   AF-A0A6A3C2A6-F1
#
_cell.length_a   1.000
_cell.length_b   1.000
_cell.length_c   1.000
_cell.angle_alpha   90.00
_cell.angle_beta   90.00
_cell.angle_gamma   90.00
#
_symmetry.space_group_name_H-M   'P 1'
#
loop_
_entity.id
_entity.type
_entity.pdbx_description
1 polymer ?
#
loop_
_entity_poly.entity_id
_entity_poly.type
_entity_poly.pdbx_seq_one_letter_code
_entity_poly.pdbx_strand_id
1 'polypeptide(L)'
;MIESGIPSADFRLVIVDGNAFVDRYRPSYQTRDLFTIWGILQLLKLYPGKVPDLDLLFYCGDETVIMKSHYKGLFAASSPPPPPPVFHYCGEKAALDIIFPDWTFWGWVEVNIKPWEEIVKAVKKGAARVRWEKREPYAYWKGTATSKDRSDLLKCNLSHTHDWNIRLYLQDWVKK
;
A
#
# COMPACT_ATOMS: atom_id res chain seq x y z
N MET A 1 6.36 -14.87 -19.79
CA MET A 1 6.26 -13.42 -19.43
C MET A 1 5.98 -13.28 -17.94
N ILE A 2 5.11 -14.13 -17.38
CA ILE A 2 4.89 -14.22 -15.94
C ILE A 2 6.15 -14.73 -15.24
N GLU A 3 6.79 -15.76 -15.78
CA GLU A 3 7.94 -16.43 -15.16
C GLU A 3 9.11 -15.47 -14.90
N SER A 4 9.33 -14.50 -15.80
CA SER A 4 10.37 -13.47 -15.64
C SER A 4 10.10 -12.48 -14.49
N GLY A 5 8.87 -12.40 -14.00
CA GLY A 5 8.47 -11.56 -12.86
C GLY A 5 8.56 -12.25 -11.50
N ILE A 6 8.73 -13.59 -11.46
CA ILE A 6 8.81 -14.36 -10.22
C ILE A 6 9.86 -13.80 -9.24
N PRO A 7 11.10 -13.43 -9.67
CA PRO A 7 12.08 -12.85 -8.75
C PRO A 7 11.64 -11.54 -8.09
N SER A 8 10.73 -10.80 -8.74
CA SER A 8 10.18 -9.53 -8.25
C SER A 8 8.92 -9.71 -7.41
N ALA A 9 8.35 -10.91 -7.32
CA ALA A 9 7.09 -11.18 -6.63
C ALA A 9 7.27 -11.87 -5.28
N ASP A 10 6.34 -11.60 -4.36
CA ASP A 10 6.21 -12.29 -3.09
C ASP A 10 5.42 -13.59 -3.26
N PHE A 11 4.34 -13.52 -4.03
CA PHE A 11 3.49 -14.67 -4.35
C PHE A 11 2.87 -14.54 -5.75
N ARG A 12 2.46 -15.68 -6.29
CA ARG A 12 1.64 -15.81 -7.49
C ARG A 12 0.25 -16.28 -7.09
N LEU A 13 -0.77 -15.70 -7.71
CA LEU A 13 -2.16 -16.13 -7.57
C LEU A 13 -2.71 -16.44 -8.96
N VAL A 14 -3.18 -17.67 -9.13
CA VAL A 14 -3.82 -18.15 -10.35
C VAL A 14 -5.29 -18.39 -10.08
N ILE A 15 -6.16 -17.91 -10.95
CA ILE A 15 -7.60 -18.20 -10.92
C ILE A 15 -7.91 -19.09 -12.12
N VAL A 16 -8.51 -20.25 -11.88
CA VAL A 16 -8.99 -21.17 -12.92
C VAL A 16 -10.38 -21.66 -12.54
N ASP A 17 -11.35 -21.49 -13.42
CA ASP A 17 -12.74 -21.92 -13.22
C ASP A 17 -13.32 -21.42 -11.88
N GLY A 18 -13.00 -20.18 -11.52
CA GLY A 18 -13.44 -19.53 -10.27
C GLY A 18 -12.74 -20.01 -9.00
N ASN A 19 -11.72 -20.88 -9.09
CA ASN A 19 -10.92 -21.34 -7.96
C ASN A 19 -9.57 -20.60 -7.92
N ALA A 20 -9.17 -20.12 -6.75
CA ALA A 20 -7.89 -19.44 -6.55
C ALA A 20 -6.82 -20.40 -6.01
N PHE A 21 -5.65 -20.40 -6.65
CA PHE A 21 -4.46 -21.15 -6.28
C PHE A 21 -3.34 -20.16 -5.97
N VAL A 22 -2.60 -20.38 -4.88
CA VAL A 22 -1.56 -19.46 -4.43
C VAL A 22 -0.24 -20.21 -4.28
N ASP A 23 0.80 -19.69 -4.90
CA ASP A 23 2.18 -20.14 -4.75
C ASP A 23 3.01 -19.01 -4.15
N ARG A 24 3.70 -19.26 -3.04
CA ARG A 24 4.45 -18.23 -2.29
C ARG A 24 5.94 -18.40 -2.53
N TYR A 25 6.57 -17.35 -3.07
CA TYR A 25 8.00 -17.37 -3.41
C TYR A 25 8.88 -16.87 -2.27
N ARG A 26 8.42 -15.88 -1.51
CA ARG A 26 9.11 -15.36 -0.33
C ARG A 26 8.12 -14.90 0.74
N PRO A 27 8.57 -14.79 2.01
CA PRO A 27 7.72 -14.25 3.06
C PRO A 27 7.34 -12.80 2.78
N SER A 28 6.05 -12.51 2.80
CA SER A 28 5.56 -11.13 2.77
C SER A 28 5.75 -10.45 4.12
N TYR A 29 5.84 -9.12 4.09
CA TYR A 29 5.89 -8.34 5.32
C TYR A 29 4.57 -8.51 6.08
N GLN A 30 4.62 -9.09 7.28
CA GLN A 30 3.43 -9.35 8.11
C GLN A 30 2.35 -10.12 7.31
N THR A 31 1.06 -9.90 7.57
CA THR A 31 -0.05 -10.60 6.89
C THR A 31 -0.57 -9.89 5.64
N ARG A 32 0.27 -9.08 4.98
CA ARG A 32 -0.14 -8.30 3.80
C ARG A 32 -0.65 -9.18 2.66
N ASP A 33 0.02 -10.28 2.37
CA ASP A 33 -0.40 -11.26 1.34
C ASP A 33 -1.77 -11.86 1.67
N LEU A 34 -1.99 -12.24 2.94
CA LEU A 34 -3.24 -12.85 3.41
C LEU A 34 -4.44 -11.95 3.15
N PHE A 35 -4.32 -10.65 3.43
CA PHE A 35 -5.41 -9.69 3.20
C PHE A 35 -5.62 -9.39 1.71
N THR A 36 -4.56 -9.36 0.90
CA THR A 36 -4.69 -9.27 -0.57
C THR A 36 -5.43 -10.50 -1.13
N ILE A 37 -5.05 -11.70 -0.71
CA ILE A 37 -5.73 -12.96 -1.09
C ILE A 37 -7.19 -12.92 -0.62
N TRP A 38 -7.45 -12.48 0.60
CA TRP A 38 -8.81 -12.35 1.13
C TRP A 38 -9.69 -11.42 0.27
N GLY A 39 -9.14 -10.30 -0.19
CA GLY A 39 -9.84 -9.39 -1.11
C GLY A 39 -10.22 -10.04 -2.43
N ILE A 40 -9.33 -10.85 -3.01
CA ILE A 40 -9.60 -11.59 -4.25
C ILE A 40 -10.65 -12.68 -4.00
N LEU A 41 -10.62 -13.36 -2.85
CA LEU A 41 -11.66 -14.31 -2.48
C LEU A 41 -13.03 -13.63 -2.31
N GLN A 42 -13.09 -12.38 -1.81
CA GLN A 42 -14.34 -11.62 -1.79
C GLN A 42 -14.84 -11.33 -3.22
N LEU A 43 -13.95 -10.97 -4.15
CA LEU A 43 -14.31 -10.73 -5.55
C LEU A 43 -14.92 -11.99 -6.17
N LEU A 44 -14.28 -13.15 -6.00
CA LEU A 44 -14.78 -14.43 -6.51
C LEU A 44 -16.15 -14.80 -5.92
N LYS A 45 -16.34 -14.54 -4.62
CA LYS A 45 -17.61 -14.80 -3.93
C LYS A 45 -18.74 -13.87 -4.39
N LEU A 46 -18.44 -12.58 -4.61
CA LEU A 46 -19.43 -11.59 -5.02
C LEU A 46 -19.81 -11.69 -6.50
N TYR A 47 -18.89 -12.17 -7.33
CA TYR A 47 -19.04 -12.23 -8.78
C TYR A 47 -18.76 -13.64 -9.34
N PRO A 48 -19.51 -14.67 -8.90
CA PRO A 48 -19.27 -16.05 -9.32
C PRO A 48 -19.45 -16.19 -10.84
N GLY A 49 -18.49 -16.85 -11.50
CA GLY A 49 -18.48 -17.07 -12.96
C GLY A 49 -18.23 -15.82 -13.80
N LYS A 50 -17.97 -14.66 -13.19
CA LYS A 50 -17.67 -13.41 -13.91
C LYS A 50 -16.21 -13.00 -13.87
N VAL A 51 -15.44 -13.53 -12.91
CA VAL A 51 -13.99 -13.34 -12.85
C VAL A 51 -13.37 -14.33 -13.83
N PRO A 52 -12.61 -13.87 -14.84
CA PRO A 52 -11.98 -14.76 -15.80
C PRO A 52 -10.82 -15.53 -15.16
N ASP A 53 -10.28 -16.48 -15.90
CA ASP A 53 -9.01 -17.09 -15.56
C ASP A 53 -7.89 -16.05 -15.60
N LEU A 54 -7.06 -16.03 -14.56
CA LEU A 54 -6.05 -15.01 -14.34
C LEU A 54 -4.76 -15.64 -13.81
N ASP A 55 -3.64 -15.02 -14.16
CA ASP A 55 -2.31 -15.38 -13.67
C ASP A 55 -1.60 -14.10 -13.20
N LEU A 56 -1.54 -13.92 -11.89
CA LEU A 56 -1.19 -12.65 -11.25
C LEU A 56 0.03 -12.82 -10.34
N LEU A 57 0.98 -11.90 -10.46
CA LEU A 57 2.12 -11.80 -9.56
C LEU A 57 1.94 -10.61 -8.63
N PHE A 58 2.18 -10.79 -7.34
CA PHE A 58 2.02 -9.73 -6.35
C PHE A 58 3.32 -9.43 -5.64
N TYR A 59 3.60 -8.14 -5.48
CA TYR A 59 4.65 -7.61 -4.61
C TYR A 59 4.02 -6.94 -3.38
N CYS A 60 4.50 -7.28 -2.18
CA CYS A 60 3.93 -6.81 -0.91
C CYS A 60 4.84 -5.86 -0.13
N GLY A 61 6.01 -5.50 -0.66
CA GLY A 61 6.90 -4.50 -0.05
C GLY A 61 6.46 -3.06 -0.32
N ASP A 62 7.18 -2.07 0.21
CA ASP A 62 6.80 -0.65 0.10
C ASP A 62 7.38 0.04 -1.14
N GLU A 63 8.52 -0.43 -1.66
CA GLU A 63 9.26 0.16 -2.79
C GLU A 63 8.81 -0.46 -4.12
N THR A 64 8.71 0.34 -5.19
CA THR A 64 8.33 -0.23 -6.50
C THR A 64 9.45 -1.13 -7.06
N VAL A 65 9.11 -2.14 -7.87
CA VAL A 65 10.09 -3.16 -8.30
C VAL A 65 10.30 -3.25 -9.81
N ILE A 66 9.38 -2.78 -10.65
CA ILE A 66 9.50 -2.86 -12.11
C ILE A 66 9.88 -1.49 -12.69
N MET A 67 11.16 -1.13 -12.63
CA MET A 67 11.64 0.18 -13.06
C MET A 67 11.71 0.34 -14.59
N LYS A 68 11.21 1.47 -15.11
CA LYS A 68 11.24 1.80 -16.55
C LYS A 68 12.65 1.79 -17.14
N SER A 69 13.64 2.22 -16.37
CA SER A 69 15.05 2.28 -16.76
C SER A 69 15.63 0.93 -17.18
N HIS A 70 15.10 -0.17 -16.66
CA HIS A 70 15.56 -1.53 -17.00
C HIS A 70 15.05 -2.01 -18.36
N TYR A 71 13.99 -1.38 -18.89
CA TYR A 71 13.31 -1.80 -20.11
C TYR A 71 13.34 -0.75 -21.22
N LYS A 72 13.58 0.52 -20.89
CA LYS A 72 13.63 1.64 -21.84
C LYS A 72 14.77 2.60 -21.49
N GLY A 73 15.53 3.01 -22.50
CA GLY A 73 16.57 4.03 -22.39
C GLY A 73 17.99 3.45 -22.44
N LEU A 74 18.98 4.31 -22.17
CA LEU A 74 20.41 4.01 -22.31
C LEU A 74 20.92 2.86 -21.42
N PHE A 75 20.19 2.55 -20.36
CA PHE A 75 20.56 1.52 -19.37
C PHE A 75 19.84 0.19 -19.59
N ALA A 76 18.93 0.10 -20.56
CA ALA A 76 18.28 -1.14 -20.91
C ALA A 76 19.25 -2.02 -21.73
N ALA A 77 19.13 -3.34 -21.60
CA ALA A 77 19.82 -4.27 -22.49
C ALA A 77 19.51 -3.95 -23.95
N SER A 78 20.38 -4.33 -24.89
CA SER A 78 20.19 -4.06 -26.34
C SER A 78 18.86 -4.60 -26.88
N SER A 79 18.26 -5.57 -26.20
CA SER A 79 16.90 -6.06 -26.42
C SER A 79 16.35 -6.59 -25.09
N PRO A 80 15.77 -5.73 -24.23
CA PRO A 80 15.25 -6.18 -22.95
C PRO A 80 13.97 -6.99 -23.18
N PRO A 81 13.70 -8.03 -22.38
CA PRO A 81 12.41 -8.70 -22.41
C PRO A 81 11.29 -7.70 -22.06
N PRO A 82 10.03 -7.95 -22.46
CA PRO A 82 8.92 -7.12 -22.01
C PRO A 82 8.85 -7.10 -20.47
N PRO A 83 8.48 -5.96 -19.86
CA PRO A 83 8.34 -5.86 -18.42
C PRO A 83 7.30 -6.87 -17.90
N PRO A 84 7.57 -7.61 -16.82
CA PRO A 84 6.62 -8.56 -16.26
C PRO A 84 5.46 -7.81 -15.59
N PRO A 85 4.22 -8.34 -15.63
CA PRO A 85 3.07 -7.72 -15.00
C PRO A 85 3.04 -8.06 -13.50
N VAL A 86 3.70 -7.24 -12.68
CA VAL A 86 3.69 -7.37 -11.21
C VAL A 86 2.71 -6.37 -10.62
N PHE A 87 1.78 -6.86 -9.81
CA PHE A 87 0.79 -6.08 -9.08
C PHE A 87 1.39 -5.60 -7.76
N HIS A 88 1.20 -4.31 -7.48
CA HIS A 88 1.75 -3.64 -6.30
C HIS A 88 0.80 -2.54 -5.84
N TYR A 89 0.82 -2.21 -4.55
CA TYR A 89 0.00 -1.10 -4.05
C TYR A 89 0.67 0.26 -4.24
N CYS A 90 2.00 0.32 -4.20
CA CYS A 90 2.75 1.55 -4.37
C CYS A 90 3.03 1.76 -5.85
N GLY A 91 3.17 3.02 -6.24
CA GLY A 91 3.39 3.39 -7.63
C GLY A 91 4.16 4.68 -7.73
N GLU A 92 5.01 4.77 -8.76
CA GLU A 92 5.72 5.99 -9.06
C GLU A 92 5.89 6.19 -10.57
N LYS A 93 6.20 7.42 -10.97
CA LYS A 93 6.37 7.77 -12.39
C LYS A 93 7.49 6.97 -13.06
N ALA A 94 8.50 6.54 -12.31
CA ALA A 94 9.63 5.77 -12.81
C ALA A 94 9.36 4.26 -12.92
N ALA A 95 8.23 3.78 -12.40
CA ALA A 95 7.90 2.35 -12.31
C ALA A 95 6.79 1.92 -13.29
N LEU A 96 6.70 0.62 -13.50
CA LEU A 96 5.75 -0.07 -14.37
C LEU A 96 4.89 -1.09 -13.61
N ASP A 97 5.01 -1.14 -12.28
CA ASP A 97 4.16 -1.92 -11.40
C ASP A 97 2.68 -1.60 -11.65
N ILE A 98 1.84 -2.63 -11.63
CA ILE A 98 0.40 -2.51 -11.86
C ILE A 98 -0.28 -2.21 -10.52
N ILE A 99 -0.89 -1.03 -10.43
CA ILE A 99 -1.52 -0.59 -9.18
C ILE A 99 -2.68 -1.50 -8.79
N PHE A 100 -2.64 -1.97 -7.54
CA PHE A 100 -3.68 -2.78 -6.92
C PHE A 100 -4.06 -2.20 -5.54
N PRO A 101 -5.34 -2.27 -5.11
CA PRO A 101 -5.73 -1.82 -3.77
C PRO A 101 -4.93 -2.55 -2.68
N ASP A 102 -4.38 -1.80 -1.72
CA ASP A 102 -3.59 -2.40 -0.64
C ASP A 102 -4.45 -3.29 0.29
N TRP A 103 -3.76 -4.09 1.11
CA TRP A 103 -4.36 -4.96 2.13
C TRP A 103 -5.21 -4.19 3.15
N THR A 104 -4.93 -2.90 3.39
CA THR A 104 -5.54 -2.12 4.47
C THR A 104 -7.03 -1.86 4.24
N PHE A 105 -7.53 -2.03 3.02
CA PHE A 105 -8.98 -2.04 2.76
C PHE A 105 -9.73 -3.06 3.62
N TRP A 106 -9.11 -4.21 3.89
CA TRP A 106 -9.66 -5.28 4.73
C TRP A 106 -9.18 -5.22 6.18
N GLY A 107 -8.38 -4.22 6.52
CA GLY A 107 -7.74 -4.04 7.83
C GLY A 107 -6.29 -4.51 7.84
N TRP A 108 -5.60 -4.16 8.93
CA TRP A 108 -4.22 -4.57 9.18
C TRP A 108 -3.98 -4.65 10.69
N VAL A 109 -4.11 -5.86 11.22
CA VAL A 109 -4.23 -6.12 12.66
C VAL A 109 -2.94 -5.81 13.43
N GLU A 110 -1.80 -6.04 12.79
CA GLU A 110 -0.47 -5.83 13.35
C GLU A 110 -0.20 -4.36 13.72
N VAL A 111 -0.88 -3.43 13.04
CA VAL A 111 -0.78 -1.98 13.27
C VAL A 111 -2.11 -1.35 13.69
N ASN A 112 -3.07 -2.16 14.13
CA ASN A 112 -4.39 -1.72 14.61
C ASN A 112 -5.16 -0.84 13.61
N ILE A 113 -5.02 -1.13 12.32
CA ILE A 113 -5.83 -0.49 11.27
C ILE A 113 -7.08 -1.34 11.07
N LYS A 114 -8.24 -0.69 11.20
CA LYS A 114 -9.55 -1.31 10.98
C LYS A 114 -9.85 -1.43 9.47
N PRO A 115 -10.78 -2.30 9.06
CA PRO A 115 -11.25 -2.32 7.68
C PRO A 115 -11.76 -0.94 7.23
N TRP A 116 -11.60 -0.63 5.94
CA TRP A 116 -11.90 0.69 5.38
C TRP A 116 -13.33 1.16 5.66
N GLU A 117 -14.31 0.26 5.61
CA GLU A 117 -15.71 0.60 5.90
C GLU A 117 -15.91 1.13 7.32
N GLU A 118 -15.21 0.56 8.30
CA GLU A 118 -15.26 1.04 9.68
C GLU A 118 -14.54 2.37 9.84
N ILE A 119 -13.37 2.52 9.19
CA ILE A 119 -12.61 3.78 9.20
C ILE A 119 -13.46 4.91 8.62
N VAL A 120 -14.09 4.72 7.45
CA VAL A 120 -14.94 5.73 6.83
C VAL A 120 -16.11 6.13 7.73
N LYS A 121 -16.76 5.16 8.38
CA LYS A 121 -17.84 5.45 9.35
C LYS A 121 -17.32 6.27 10.53
N ALA A 122 -16.15 5.91 11.08
CA ALA A 122 -15.53 6.62 12.18
C ALA A 122 -15.10 8.05 11.80
N VAL A 123 -14.50 8.22 10.60
CA VAL A 123 -14.11 9.53 10.05
C VAL A 123 -15.32 10.41 9.85
N LYS A 124 -16.41 9.91 9.25
CA LYS A 124 -17.66 10.65 9.08
C LYS A 124 -18.26 11.06 10.43
N LYS A 125 -18.30 10.15 11.40
CA LYS A 125 -18.77 10.45 12.76
C LYS A 125 -17.90 11.51 13.43
N GLY A 126 -16.57 11.45 13.27
CA GLY A 126 -15.64 12.45 13.80
C GLY A 126 -15.81 13.81 13.14
N ALA A 127 -15.92 13.85 11.82
CA ALA A 127 -16.11 15.07 11.04
C ALA A 127 -17.42 15.80 11.41
N ALA A 128 -18.49 15.07 11.73
CA ALA A 128 -19.77 15.64 12.14
C ALA A 128 -19.77 16.26 13.55
N ARG A 129 -18.78 15.96 14.40
CA ARG A 129 -18.72 16.49 15.78
C ARG A 129 -18.36 17.98 15.84
N VAL A 130 -17.52 18.43 14.91
CA VAL A 130 -17.00 19.81 14.91
C VAL A 130 -17.12 20.40 13.52
N ARG A 131 -17.97 21.42 13.40
CA ARG A 131 -18.11 22.23 12.20
C ARG A 131 -16.77 22.87 11.82
N TRP A 132 -16.55 23.08 10.52
CA TRP A 132 -15.30 23.62 10.00
C TRP A 132 -14.86 24.91 10.70
N GLU A 133 -15.78 25.85 10.91
CA GLU A 133 -15.52 27.17 11.51
C GLU A 133 -15.18 27.11 13.01
N LYS A 134 -15.36 25.93 13.62
CA LYS A 134 -15.06 25.66 15.04
C LYS A 134 -13.84 24.76 15.23
N ARG A 135 -13.16 24.34 14.14
CA ARG A 135 -11.93 23.56 14.24
C ARG A 135 -10.79 24.46 14.69
N GLU A 136 -9.87 23.91 15.48
CA GLU A 136 -8.65 24.62 15.85
C GLU A 136 -7.82 24.92 14.59
N PRO A 137 -7.33 26.16 14.41
CA PRO A 137 -6.61 26.57 13.21
C PRO A 137 -5.14 26.13 13.25
N TYR A 138 -4.88 24.90 13.69
CA TYR A 138 -3.56 24.32 13.78
C TYR A 138 -3.34 23.26 12.72
N ALA A 139 -2.16 23.29 12.09
CA ALA A 139 -1.68 22.13 11.37
C ALA A 139 -1.43 20.99 12.37
N TYR A 140 -1.80 19.76 12.03
CA TYR A 140 -1.65 18.60 12.91
C TYR A 140 -0.97 17.46 12.16
N TRP A 141 0.04 16.86 12.77
CA TRP A 141 0.65 15.64 12.28
C TRP A 141 1.05 14.73 13.44
N LYS A 142 0.71 13.45 13.33
CA LYS A 142 1.13 12.40 14.25
C LYS A 142 1.61 11.20 13.46
N GLY A 143 2.86 10.78 13.66
CA GLY A 143 3.44 9.67 12.91
C GLY A 143 4.91 9.41 13.22
N THR A 144 5.50 8.46 12.49
CA THR A 144 6.93 8.15 12.56
C THR A 144 7.67 8.82 11.40
N ALA A 145 8.90 9.24 11.65
CA ALA A 145 9.77 9.90 10.66
C ALA A 145 10.38 8.90 9.67
N THR A 146 9.54 8.30 8.82
CA THR A 146 9.95 7.29 7.82
C THR A 146 10.52 7.89 6.53
N SER A 147 10.58 9.22 6.41
CA SER A 147 11.18 9.92 5.28
C SER A 147 11.90 11.17 5.74
N LYS A 148 12.85 11.66 4.92
CA LYS A 148 13.57 12.90 5.18
C LYS A 148 12.61 14.08 5.38
N ASP A 149 11.57 14.19 4.56
CA ASP A 149 10.58 15.27 4.66
C ASP A 149 9.85 15.27 6.01
N ARG A 150 9.54 14.08 6.57
CA ARG A 150 8.94 13.96 7.89
C ARG A 150 9.92 14.35 9.00
N SER A 151 11.20 13.99 8.85
CA SER A 151 12.26 14.43 9.77
C SER A 151 12.44 15.95 9.72
N ASP A 152 12.34 16.55 8.54
CA ASP A 152 12.42 17.99 8.36
C ASP A 152 11.17 18.70 8.93
N LEU A 153 9.96 18.13 8.74
CA LEU A 153 8.73 18.63 9.36
C LEU A 153 8.84 18.68 10.90
N LEU A 154 9.44 17.67 11.51
CA LEU A 154 9.64 17.62 12.97
C LEU A 154 10.52 18.75 13.52
N LYS A 155 11.40 19.34 12.69
CA LYS A 155 12.22 20.50 13.09
C LYS A 155 11.38 21.75 13.31
N CYS A 156 10.13 21.80 12.83
CA CYS A 156 9.21 22.91 13.10
C CYS A 156 8.76 22.96 14.58
N ASN A 157 9.00 21.91 15.37
CA ASN A 157 8.80 21.93 16.82
C ASN A 157 10.01 22.57 17.54
N LEU A 158 10.25 23.87 17.27
CA LEU A 158 11.49 24.57 17.60
C LEU A 158 11.72 24.81 19.10
N SER A 159 10.75 25.40 19.81
CA SER A 159 10.86 25.70 21.24
C SER A 159 9.50 25.96 21.89
N HIS A 160 9.45 25.89 23.23
CA HIS A 160 8.27 26.31 24.00
C HIS A 160 7.95 27.81 23.90
N THR A 161 8.88 28.62 23.39
CA THR A 161 8.74 30.07 23.27
C THR A 161 8.27 30.51 21.88
N HIS A 162 8.18 29.60 20.90
CA HIS A 162 7.82 29.93 19.53
C HIS A 162 6.77 28.94 18.99
N ASP A 163 5.53 29.41 18.80
CA ASP A 163 4.42 28.60 18.27
C ASP A 163 4.18 28.86 16.77
N TRP A 164 4.46 27.86 15.94
CA TRP A 164 4.21 27.87 14.48
C TRP A 164 2.75 27.53 14.11
N ASN A 165 1.83 27.47 15.08
CA ASN A 165 0.47 26.97 14.89
C ASN A 165 0.44 25.54 14.32
N ILE A 166 1.42 24.72 14.71
CA ILE A 166 1.54 23.32 14.32
C ILE A 166 1.64 22.42 15.54
N ARG A 167 1.02 21.24 15.47
CA ARG A 167 1.00 20.23 16.53
C ARG A 167 1.59 18.95 15.95
N LEU A 168 2.83 18.66 16.35
CA LEU A 168 3.61 17.53 15.85
C LEU A 168 3.85 16.51 16.95
N TYR A 169 3.48 15.26 16.69
CA TYR A 169 3.60 14.18 17.65
C TYR A 169 4.31 12.97 17.02
N LEU A 170 5.40 12.53 17.63
CA LEU A 170 6.03 11.28 17.24
C LEU A 170 5.15 10.10 17.69
N GLN A 171 4.80 9.23 16.74
CA GLN A 171 4.13 7.97 17.01
C GLN A 171 5.18 6.86 17.10
N ASP A 172 5.24 6.23 18.26
CA ASP A 172 5.90 4.94 18.48
C ASP A 172 4.85 3.85 18.27
N TRP A 173 5.06 2.95 17.32
CA TRP A 173 4.12 1.86 17.01
C TRP A 173 4.37 0.60 17.86
N VAL A 174 5.49 0.54 18.59
CA VAL A 174 5.81 -0.55 19.52
C VAL A 174 5.13 -0.31 20.88
N LYS A 175 5.06 0.95 21.29
CA LYS A 175 4.30 1.36 22.49
C LYS A 175 2.82 1.50 22.14
N LYS A 176 2.05 0.47 22.46
CA LYS A 176 0.57 0.46 22.34
C LYS A 176 -0.09 1.45 23.29
#